data_AF-A0A2E4DCS0-F1
#
_entry.id   AF-A0A2E4DCS0-F1
#
_cell.length_a   1.000
_cell.length_b   1.000
_cell.length_c   1.000
_cell.angle_alpha   90.00
_cell.angle_beta   90.00
_cell.angle_gamma   90.00
#
_symmetry.space_group_name_H-M   'P 1'
#
loop_
_entity.id
_entity.type
_entity.pdbx_description
1 polymer ?
#
loop_
_entity_poly.entity_id
_entity_poly.type
_entity_poly.pdbx_seq_one_letter_code
_entity_poly.pdbx_strand_id
1 'polypeptide(L)' 'MEGKFCIQGEDEMSEALETQKVDITEFANMVGFPVELIKKELFIDEANQEDFTMADLRTAMMKYLDKTMLDK' A
#
# COMPACT_ATOMS: atom_id res chain seq x y z
N MET A 1 6.85 22.33 -38.53
CA MET A 1 5.71 21.42 -38.28
C MET A 1 6.01 20.68 -37.01
N GLU A 2 4.99 20.59 -36.18
CA GLU A 2 5.06 20.54 -34.73
C GLU A 2 5.72 19.27 -34.21
N GLY A 3 6.64 19.45 -33.25
CA GLY A 3 7.21 18.36 -32.48
C GLY A 3 6.08 17.64 -31.76
N LYS A 4 5.85 16.39 -32.15
CA LYS A 4 4.85 15.52 -31.57
C LYS A 4 5.31 15.17 -30.15
N PHE A 5 4.86 15.98 -29.19
CA PHE A 5 5.01 15.76 -27.76
C PHE A 5 4.17 14.53 -27.41
N CYS A 6 4.82 13.38 -27.23
CA CYS A 6 4.18 12.17 -26.75
C CYS A 6 3.87 12.36 -25.25
N ILE A 7 2.61 12.69 -24.95
CA ILE A 7 1.97 12.60 -23.63
C ILE A 7 0.78 11.70 -23.95
N GLN A 8 0.62 10.48 -23.47
CA GLN A 8 0.75 9.97 -22.11
C GLN A 8 1.10 8.49 -22.19
N GLY A 9 2.07 8.06 -21.38
CA GLY A 9 2.35 6.65 -21.08
C GLY A 9 2.36 6.45 -19.57
N GLU A 10 1.40 7.06 -18.87
CA GLU A 10 1.35 7.10 -17.41
C GLU A 10 0.46 6.00 -16.82
N ASP A 11 -0.32 5.28 -17.65
CA ASP A 11 -1.34 4.32 -17.19
C ASP A 11 -0.76 2.91 -16.94
N GLU A 12 0.17 2.42 -17.78
CA GLU A 12 0.69 1.04 -17.70
C GLU A 12 1.77 0.80 -16.63
N MET A 13 2.28 1.85 -15.98
CA MET A 13 3.25 1.71 -14.88
C MET A 13 2.57 1.37 -13.54
N SER A 14 1.26 1.60 -13.44
CA SER A 14 0.52 1.57 -12.18
C SER A 14 0.15 0.14 -11.71
N GLU A 15 -0.27 -0.75 -12.62
CA GLU A 15 -0.64 -2.14 -12.26
C GLU A 15 0.55 -2.99 -11.80
N ALA A 16 1.74 -2.77 -12.36
CA ALA A 16 2.95 -3.49 -11.96
C ALA A 16 3.39 -3.18 -10.52
N LEU A 17 3.11 -1.96 -10.07
CA LEU A 17 3.38 -1.53 -8.70
C LEU A 17 2.39 -2.16 -7.71
N GLU A 18 1.13 -2.32 -8.11
CA GLU A 18 0.09 -2.87 -7.22
C GLU A 18 0.33 -4.34 -6.86
N THR A 19 0.92 -5.13 -7.77
CA THR A 19 1.30 -6.54 -7.52
C THR A 19 2.68 -6.71 -6.88
N GLN A 20 3.42 -5.63 -6.69
CA GLN A 20 4.74 -5.68 -6.08
C GLN A 20 4.63 -6.10 -4.61
N LYS A 21 5.41 -7.11 -4.23
CA LYS A 21 5.53 -7.56 -2.84
C LYS A 21 6.19 -6.49 -1.98
N VAL A 22 5.65 -6.30 -0.78
CA VAL A 22 6.10 -5.32 0.20
C VAL A 22 6.67 -6.05 1.40
N ASP A 23 7.89 -5.70 1.78
CA ASP A 23 8.44 -6.12 3.05
C ASP A 23 7.90 -5.22 4.17
N ILE A 24 6.95 -5.75 4.96
CA ILE A 24 6.34 -4.99 6.05
C ILE A 24 7.36 -4.65 7.14
N THR A 25 8.46 -5.41 7.27
CA THR A 25 9.53 -5.11 8.24
C THR A 25 10.33 -3.89 7.79
N GLU A 26 10.69 -3.81 6.51
CA GLU A 26 11.34 -2.63 5.93
C GLU A 26 10.44 -1.40 6.01
N PHE A 27 9.17 -1.55 5.65
CA PHE A 27 8.17 -0.48 5.79
C PHE A 27 8.07 -0.01 7.25
N ALA A 28 7.94 -0.94 8.21
CA ALA A 28 7.88 -0.64 9.63
C ALA A 28 9.08 0.16 10.13
N ASN A 29 10.28 -0.24 9.72
CA ASN A 29 11.52 0.49 10.03
C ASN A 29 11.54 1.89 9.40
N MET A 30 11.03 2.04 8.18
CA MET A 30 10.97 3.33 7.48
C MET A 30 10.03 4.33 8.16
N VAL A 31 8.86 3.86 8.61
CA VAL A 31 7.88 4.72 9.28
C VAL A 31 8.13 4.88 10.78
N GLY A 32 9.06 4.11 11.34
CA GLY A 32 9.39 4.15 12.77
C GLY A 32 8.33 3.53 13.68
N PHE A 33 7.51 2.63 13.15
CA PHE A 33 6.48 1.91 13.91
C PHE A 33 6.87 0.44 14.06
N PRO A 34 6.56 -0.20 15.19
CA PRO A 34 6.85 -1.62 15.37
C PRO A 34 5.99 -2.46 14.41
N VAL A 35 6.63 -3.45 13.78
CA VAL A 35 6.02 -4.33 12.78
C VAL A 35 4.75 -5.01 13.28
N GLU A 36 4.72 -5.38 14.56
CA GLU A 36 3.57 -6.03 15.20
C GLU A 36 2.34 -5.10 15.27
N LEU A 37 2.53 -3.80 15.50
CA LEU A 37 1.42 -2.85 15.52
C LEU A 37 0.88 -2.61 14.12
N ILE A 38 1.76 -2.51 13.11
CA ILE A 38 1.33 -2.35 11.72
C ILE A 38 0.50 -3.56 11.28
N LYS A 39 1.01 -4.78 11.55
CA LYS A 39 0.28 -6.02 11.25
C LYS A 39 -1.08 -6.08 11.96
N LYS A 40 -1.10 -5.74 13.25
CA LYS A 40 -2.33 -5.80 14.05
C LYS A 40 -3.38 -4.79 13.62
N GLU A 41 -2.99 -3.55 13.33
CA GLU A 41 -3.95 -2.47 13.03
C GLU A 41 -4.39 -2.46 11.57
N LEU A 42 -3.46 -2.68 10.64
CA LEU A 42 -3.75 -2.67 9.21
C LEU A 42 -4.29 -4.03 8.72
N PHE A 43 -3.78 -5.14 9.25
CA PHE A 43 -4.02 -6.50 8.73
C PHE A 43 -4.69 -7.42 9.76
N ILE A 44 -5.77 -6.95 10.39
CA ILE A 44 -6.47 -7.63 11.51
C ILE A 44 -6.82 -9.11 11.23
N ASP A 45 -7.27 -9.43 10.01
CA ASP A 45 -7.63 -10.81 9.59
C ASP A 45 -6.49 -11.55 8.87
N GLU A 46 -5.45 -10.84 8.42
CA GLU A 46 -4.39 -11.35 7.54
C GLU A 46 -3.00 -11.29 8.21
N ALA A 47 -2.95 -11.16 9.54
CA ALA A 47 -1.70 -10.98 10.30
C ALA A 47 -0.70 -12.14 10.16
N ASN A 48 -1.17 -13.32 9.74
CA ASN A 48 -0.33 -14.50 9.47
C ASN A 48 0.16 -14.58 8.02
N GLN A 49 -0.25 -13.66 7.16
CA GLN A 49 0.23 -13.61 5.80
C GLN A 49 1.67 -13.05 5.81
N GLU A 50 2.58 -13.72 5.10
CA GLU A 50 3.98 -13.31 5.01
C GLU A 50 4.25 -12.49 3.76
N ASP A 51 3.39 -12.64 2.74
CA ASP A 51 3.44 -11.93 1.48
C ASP A 51 2.31 -10.90 1.39
N PHE A 52 2.67 -9.61 1.41
CA PHE A 52 1.75 -8.51 1.19
C PHE A 52 2.11 -7.80 -0.10
N THR A 53 1.12 -7.35 -0.86
CA THR A 53 1.34 -6.49 -2.02
C THR A 53 1.11 -5.02 -1.68
N MET A 54 1.55 -4.11 -2.56
CA MET A 54 1.23 -2.68 -2.40
C MET A 54 -0.28 -2.42 -2.45
N ALA A 55 -1.03 -3.22 -3.24
CA ALA A 55 -2.48 -3.16 -3.25
C ALA A 55 -3.09 -3.51 -1.88
N ASP A 56 -2.57 -4.55 -1.23
CA ASP A 56 -3.03 -4.97 0.10
C ASP A 56 -2.72 -3.90 1.14
N LEU A 57 -1.51 -3.35 1.14
CA LEU A 57 -1.10 -2.29 2.06
C LEU A 57 -1.97 -1.05 1.89
N ARG A 58 -2.19 -0.60 0.64
CA ARG A 58 -3.05 0.55 0.32
C ARG A 58 -4.47 0.32 0.81
N THR A 59 -5.01 -0.88 0.57
CA THR A 59 -6.37 -1.26 0.99
C THR A 59 -6.48 -1.27 2.51
N ALA A 60 -5.50 -1.86 3.20
CA ALA A 60 -5.44 -1.92 4.65
C ALA A 60 -5.37 -0.53 5.29
N MET A 61 -4.54 0.37 4.74
CA MET A 61 -4.46 1.77 5.17
C MET A 61 -5.77 2.52 4.95
N MET A 62 -6.42 2.35 3.80
CA MET A 62 -7.72 2.98 3.51
C MET A 62 -8.81 2.48 4.45
N LYS A 63 -8.87 1.15 4.70
CA LYS A 63 -9.78 0.55 5.68
C LYS A 63 -9.55 1.10 7.09
N TYR A 64 -8.29 1.27 7.50
CA TYR A 64 -7.94 1.86 8.78
C TYR A 64 -8.44 3.30 8.88
N LEU A 65 -8.17 4.12 7.87
CA LEU A 65 -8.65 5.51 7.82
C LEU A 65 -10.18 5.59 7.87
N ASP A 66 -10.88 4.76 7.10
CA ASP A 66 -12.34 4.69 7.08
C ASP A 66 -12.91 4.33 8.47
N LYS A 67 -12.34 3.30 9.13
CA LYS A 67 -12.69 2.96 10.52
C LYS A 67 -12.49 4.13 11.48
N THR A 68 -11.37 4.85 11.38
CA THR A 68 -11.11 6.01 12.26
C THR A 68 -12.00 7.22 11.96
N MET A 69 -12.53 7.33 10.74
CA MET A 69 -13.42 8.42 10.34
C MET A 69 -14.89 8.15 10.69
N LEU A 70 -15.29 6.87 10.72
CA LEU A 70 -16.64 6.44 11.10
C LEU A 70 -16.84 6.32 12.62
N ASP A 71 -15.76 6.33 13.42
CA ASP A 71 -15.83 6.41 14.89
C ASP A 71 -16.05 7.88 15.32
N LYS A 72 -17.27 8.38 15.07
CA LYS A 72 -17.78 9.67 15.58
C LYS A 72 -19.22 9.57 16.06
#